data_AF-A0A2V9ZW23-F1
#
_entry.id   AF-A0A2V9ZW23-F1
#
_cell.length_a   1.000
_cell.length_b   1.000
_cell.length_c   1.000
_cell.angle_alpha   90.00
_cell.angle_beta   90.00
_cell.angle_gamma   90.00
#
_symmetry.space_group_name_H-M   'P 1'
#
loop_
_entity.id
_entity.type
_entity.pdbx_description
1 polymer ?
#
loop_
_entity_poly.entity_id
_entity_poly.type
_entity_poly.pdbx_seq_one_letter_code
_entity_poly.pdbx_strand_id
1 'polypeptide(L)' 'MSAHKVKIEGELLEQVKQCAQKAGYASVEEFVLHTLEKEAKRLLGAEPGGSADSKELVKKRLQGLGYIE' A
#
# COMPACT_ATOMS: atom_id res chain seq x y z
N MET A 1 4.69 -23.04 -10.15
CA MET A 1 4.39 -21.60 -10.14
C MET A 1 5.56 -20.86 -10.77
N SER A 2 5.31 -19.97 -11.72
CA SER A 2 6.37 -19.27 -12.45
C SER A 2 6.85 -18.06 -11.64
N ALA A 3 8.04 -18.16 -11.05
CA ALA A 3 8.67 -17.03 -10.38
C ALA A 3 9.28 -16.08 -11.42
N HIS A 4 8.89 -14.80 -11.36
CA HIS A 4 9.41 -13.75 -12.25
C HIS A 4 10.46 -12.95 -11.48
N LYS A 5 11.62 -12.69 -12.12
CA LYS A 5 12.72 -11.91 -11.51
C LYS A 5 12.72 -10.50 -12.08
N VAL A 6 12.80 -9.51 -11.20
CA VAL A 6 12.94 -8.09 -11.54
C VAL A 6 14.30 -7.61 -11.02
N LYS A 7 15.06 -6.90 -11.86
CA LYS A 7 16.32 -6.27 -11.43
C LYS A 7 16.00 -4.98 -10.66
N ILE A 8 16.73 -4.77 -9.58
CA ILE A 8 16.64 -3.58 -8.72
C ILE A 8 18.05 -3.03 -8.57
N GLU A 9 18.21 -1.73 -8.74
CA GLU A 9 19.50 -1.06 -8.53
C GLU A 9 19.98 -1.21 -7.07
N GLY A 10 21.29 -1.32 -6.88
CA GLY A 10 21.87 -1.64 -5.57
C GLY A 10 21.51 -0.62 -4.48
N GLU A 11 21.55 0.67 -4.82
CA GLU A 11 21.17 1.76 -3.90
C GLU A 11 19.70 1.67 -3.49
N LEU A 12 18.82 1.40 -4.45
CA LEU A 12 17.40 1.22 -4.16
C LEU A 12 17.16 -0.01 -3.25
N LEU A 13 17.88 -1.11 -3.48
CA LEU A 13 17.79 -2.30 -2.64
C LEU A 13 18.21 -2.02 -1.18
N GLU A 14 19.24 -1.19 -0.97
CA GLU A 14 19.66 -0.74 0.37
C GLU A 14 18.55 0.06 1.06
N GLN A 15 17.92 0.99 0.35
CA GLN A 15 16.79 1.75 0.88
C GLN A 15 15.60 0.84 1.23
N VAL A 16 15.28 -0.11 0.36
CA VAL A 16 14.20 -1.10 0.57
C VAL A 16 14.48 -1.96 1.81
N LYS A 17 15.73 -2.39 2.03
CA LYS A 17 16.13 -3.11 3.26
C LYS A 17 15.90 -2.28 4.51
N GLN A 18 16.30 -1.01 4.50
CA GLN A 18 16.08 -0.10 5.62
C GLN A 18 14.59 0.12 5.88
N CYS A 19 13.79 0.27 4.83
CA CYS A 19 12.33 0.39 4.93
C CYS A 19 11.71 -0.87 5.55
N ALA A 20 12.09 -2.06 5.08
CA ALA A 20 11.60 -3.34 5.62
C ALA A 20 11.90 -3.47 7.12
N GLN A 21 13.13 -3.16 7.54
CA GLN A 21 13.51 -3.19 8.96
C GLN A 21 12.73 -2.16 9.80
N LYS A 22 12.64 -0.91 9.34
CA LYS A 22 11.92 0.16 10.05
C LYS A 22 10.43 -0.13 10.18
N ALA A 23 9.85 -0.78 9.18
CA ALA A 23 8.44 -1.17 9.18
C ALA A 23 8.17 -2.51 9.89
N GLY A 24 9.21 -3.18 10.43
CA GLY A 24 9.07 -4.38 11.25
C GLY A 24 8.79 -5.67 10.46
N TYR A 25 9.12 -5.72 9.17
CA TYR A 25 8.93 -6.91 8.35
C TYR A 25 9.98 -7.98 8.68
N ALA A 26 9.59 -9.25 8.59
CA ALA A 26 10.48 -10.38 8.86
C ALA A 26 11.54 -10.56 7.76
N SER A 27 11.25 -10.12 6.53
CA SER A 27 12.17 -10.14 5.41
C SER A 27 11.92 -9.01 4.40
N VAL A 28 12.94 -8.73 3.60
CA VAL A 28 12.86 -7.77 2.48
C VAL A 28 11.87 -8.27 1.42
N GLU A 29 11.84 -9.58 1.17
CA GLU A 29 10.95 -10.22 0.20
C GLU A 29 9.49 -10.01 0.57
N GLU A 30 9.14 -10.21 1.85
CA GLU A 30 7.79 -9.95 2.35
C GLU A 30 7.40 -8.47 2.18
N PHE A 31 8.30 -7.55 2.52
CA PHE A 31 8.07 -6.12 2.35
C PHE A 31 7.80 -5.77 0.88
N VAL A 32 8.62 -6.28 -0.05
CA VAL A 32 8.48 -6.02 -1.50
C VAL A 32 7.16 -6.60 -2.01
N LEU A 33 6.81 -7.83 -1.64
CA LEU A 33 5.57 -8.46 -2.07
C LEU A 33 4.35 -7.65 -1.59
N HIS A 34 4.28 -7.36 -0.28
CA HIS A 34 3.16 -6.60 0.28
C HIS A 34 3.04 -5.20 -0.34
N THR A 35 4.17 -4.53 -0.58
CA THR A 35 4.18 -3.20 -1.18
C THR A 35 3.68 -3.24 -2.62
N LEU A 36 4.14 -4.21 -3.43
CA LEU A 36 3.68 -4.39 -4.80
C LEU A 36 2.20 -4.76 -4.88
N GLU A 37 1.73 -5.65 -4.01
CA GLU A 37 0.31 -6.02 -3.94
C GLU A 37 -0.57 -4.83 -3.56
N LYS A 38 -0.17 -4.05 -2.55
CA LYS A 38 -0.88 -2.85 -2.13
C LYS A 38 -0.93 -1.80 -3.24
N GLU A 39 0.19 -1.57 -3.91
CA GLU A 39 0.29 -0.63 -5.02
C GLU A 39 -0.59 -1.06 -6.20
N ALA A 40 -0.52 -2.34 -6.58
CA ALA A 40 -1.31 -2.91 -7.66
C ALA A 40 -2.81 -2.81 -7.36
N LYS A 41 -3.25 -3.15 -6.13
CA LYS A 41 -4.65 -3.01 -5.73
C LYS A 41 -5.12 -1.56 -5.80
N ARG A 42 -4.27 -0.60 -5.38
CA ARG A 42 -4.60 0.83 -5.48
C ARG A 42 -4.78 1.27 -6.92
N LEU A 43 -3.87 0.90 -7.81
CA LEU A 43 -3.91 1.30 -9.23
C LEU A 43 -5.01 0.59 -10.02
N LEU A 44 -5.32 -0.66 -9.69
CA LEU A 44 -6.39 -1.45 -10.31
C LEU A 44 -7.78 -1.16 -9.70
N GLY A 45 -7.88 -0.24 -8.75
CA GLY A 45 -9.15 0.13 -8.11
C GLY A 45 -9.76 -0.96 -7.23
N ALA A 46 -8.96 -1.94 -6.79
CA ALA A 46 -9.40 -3.06 -5.97
C ALA A 46 -9.36 -2.78 -4.45
N GLU A 47 -8.86 -1.60 -4.04
CA GLU A 47 -8.89 -1.18 -2.63
C GLU A 47 -10.28 -0.60 -2.28
N PRO A 48 -10.96 -1.10 -1.23
CA PRO A 48 -12.14 -0.45 -0.66
C PRO A 48 -11.71 0.87 0.02
N GLY A 49 -11.64 1.95 -0.77
CA GLY A 49 -11.28 3.30 -0.30
C GLY A 49 -10.16 3.99 -1.10
N GLY A 50 -9.70 3.43 -2.21
CA GLY A 50 -8.60 3.97 -3.03
C GLY A 50 -9.01 4.90 -4.19
N SER A 51 -10.30 5.08 -4.44
CA SER A 51 -10.82 6.03 -5.43
C SER A 51 -11.48 7.20 -4.71
N ALA A 52 -11.59 8.35 -5.35
CA ALA A 52 -12.09 9.64 -4.82
C ALA A 52 -13.38 9.59 -3.94
N ASP A 53 -14.12 8.48 -3.97
CA ASP A 53 -15.23 8.13 -3.10
C ASP A 53 -14.90 8.13 -1.59
N SER A 54 -13.64 7.90 -1.19
CA SER A 54 -13.29 7.73 0.24
C SER A 54 -13.48 8.99 1.07
N LYS A 55 -13.18 10.18 0.52
CA LYS A 55 -13.43 11.43 1.26
C LYS A 55 -14.92 11.75 1.36
N GLU A 56 -15.70 11.49 0.31
CA GLU A 56 -17.13 11.78 0.30
C GLU A 56 -17.91 10.77 1.16
N LEU A 57 -17.53 9.49 1.15
CA LEU A 57 -18.07 8.46 2.04
C LEU A 57 -17.73 8.72 3.51
N VAL A 58 -16.48 9.10 3.80
CA VAL A 58 -16.07 9.48 5.17
C VAL A 58 -16.85 10.72 5.61
N LYS A 59 -17.01 11.72 4.74
CA LYS A 59 -17.80 12.92 5.02
C LYS A 59 -19.27 12.58 5.28
N LYS A 60 -19.90 11.74 4.45
CA LYS A 60 -21.30 11.28 4.63
C LYS A 60 -21.47 10.47 5.92
N ARG A 61 -20.51 9.60 6.28
CA ARG A 61 -20.54 8.87 7.56
C ARG A 61 -20.41 9.82 8.75
N LEU A 62 -19.50 10.80 8.69
CA LEU A 62 -19.32 11.79 9.75
C LEU A 62 -20.53 12.71 9.90
N GLN A 63 -21.17 13.13 8.80
CA GLN A 63 -22.43 13.88 8.80
C GLN A 63 -23.57 13.04 9.43
N GLY A 64 -23.71 11.77 9.05
CA GLY A 64 -24.73 10.88 9.62
C GLY A 64 -24.54 10.57 11.11
N LEU A 65 -23.33 10.78 11.63
CA LEU A 65 -22.99 10.65 13.04
C LEU A 65 -23.00 11.99 13.80
N GLY A 66 -23.27 13.13 13.12
CA GLY A 66 -23.39 14.45 13.73
C GLY A 66 -22.08 15.14 14.10
N TYR A 67 -20.94 14.70 13.55
CA TYR A 67 -19.62 15.30 13.85
C TYR A 67 -19.31 16.54 13.01
N ILE A 68 -20.01 16.71 11.89
CA ILE A 68 -19.83 17.81 10.94
C ILE A 68 -21.19 18.18 10.36
N GLU A 69 -21.39 19.46 10.08
CA GLU A 69 -22.58 20.02 9.40
C GLU A 69 -22.30 20.23 7.90
#